data_AF-A0A954B4W9-F1
#
_entry.id   AF-A0A954B4W9-F1
#
_cell.length_a   1.000
_cell.length_b   1.000
_cell.length_c   1.000
_cell.angle_alpha   90.00
_cell.angle_beta   90.00
_cell.angle_gamma   90.00
#
_symmetry.space_group_name_H-M   'P 1'
#
loop_
_entity.id
_entity.type
_entity.pdbx_description
1 polymer ?
#
loop_
_entity_poly.entity_id
_entity_poly.type
_entity_poly.pdbx_seq_one_letter_code
_entity_poly.pdbx_strand_id
1 'polypeptide(L)'
;MGSAAKRASARAPLRKVASARRKPASASVRPVEHLEPRAVEAARLLKLLANEQRLTVLCRLSGSELSVTELGEYVNLSQSALSQHLAKLRADGLVATR
;
A
#
# COMPACT_ATOMS: atom_id res chain seq x y z
N MET A 1 -45.45 -29.96 -26.43
CA MET A 1 -44.54 -31.03 -26.88
C MET A 1 -43.45 -30.41 -27.73
N GLY A 2 -42.19 -30.52 -27.29
CA GLY A 2 -40.94 -30.22 -28.02
C GLY A 2 -40.67 -28.73 -28.29
N SER A 3 -39.46 -28.19 -28.21
CA SER A 3 -38.14 -28.65 -27.79
C SER A 3 -37.28 -27.37 -27.80
N ALA A 4 -36.82 -26.84 -26.66
CA ALA A 4 -35.43 -26.95 -26.22
C ALA A 4 -34.38 -26.88 -27.34
N ALA A 5 -33.79 -25.70 -27.58
CA ALA A 5 -32.43 -25.49 -28.11
C ALA A 5 -32.26 -23.98 -28.42
N LYS A 6 -31.16 -23.29 -28.17
CA LYS A 6 -29.94 -23.56 -27.41
C LYS A 6 -29.28 -22.17 -27.32
N ARG A 7 -28.91 -21.75 -26.11
CA ARG A 7 -28.16 -20.50 -25.88
C ARG A 7 -26.85 -20.58 -26.66
N ALA A 8 -26.68 -19.76 -27.69
CA ALA A 8 -25.39 -19.57 -28.35
C ALA A 8 -24.61 -18.51 -27.57
N SER A 9 -23.79 -18.99 -26.64
CA SER A 9 -22.77 -18.21 -25.95
C SER A 9 -21.72 -17.76 -26.98
N ALA A 10 -21.73 -16.47 -27.31
CA ALA A 10 -20.65 -15.84 -28.07
C ALA A 10 -19.40 -15.81 -27.18
N ARG A 11 -18.53 -16.80 -27.38
CA ARG A 11 -17.26 -16.94 -26.68
C ARG A 11 -16.29 -15.91 -27.27
N ALA A 12 -16.12 -14.78 -26.59
CA ALA A 12 -15.12 -13.77 -26.95
C ALA A 12 -13.71 -14.41 -26.96
N PRO A 13 -12.82 -14.05 -27.91
CA PRO A 13 -11.49 -14.61 -27.95
C PRO A 13 -10.67 -14.11 -26.76
N LEU A 14 -10.04 -15.05 -26.06
CA LEU A 14 -9.07 -14.79 -25.00
C LEU A 14 -7.93 -13.93 -25.58
N ARG A 15 -7.82 -12.67 -25.15
CA ARG A 15 -6.64 -11.84 -25.44
C ARG A 15 -5.42 -12.55 -24.85
N LYS A 16 -4.53 -13.02 -25.71
CA LYS A 16 -3.20 -13.51 -25.35
C LYS A 16 -2.45 -12.33 -24.71
N VAL A 17 -2.43 -12.27 -23.39
CA VAL A 17 -1.49 -11.40 -22.67
C VAL A 17 -0.10 -11.99 -22.91
N ALA A 18 0.59 -11.44 -23.91
CA ALA A 18 2.01 -11.67 -24.09
C ALA A 18 2.71 -11.18 -22.82
N SER A 19 3.10 -12.13 -21.96
CA SER A 19 3.96 -11.88 -20.82
C SER A 19 5.32 -11.47 -21.36
N ALA A 20 5.47 -10.18 -21.64
CA ALA A 20 6.75 -9.54 -21.82
C ALA A 20 7.49 -9.71 -20.50
N ARG A 21 8.32 -10.75 -20.42
CA ARG A 21 9.31 -10.93 -19.36
C ARG A 21 10.12 -9.63 -19.31
N ARG A 22 9.81 -8.76 -18.36
CA ARG A 22 10.65 -7.60 -18.04
C ARG A 22 12.01 -8.17 -17.66
N LYS A 23 13.00 -7.99 -18.54
CA LYS A 23 14.41 -8.23 -18.26
C LYS A 23 14.75 -7.40 -17.02
N PRO A 24 15.20 -7.98 -15.90
CA PRO A 24 15.62 -7.17 -14.77
C PRO A 24 16.82 -6.35 -15.25
N ALA A 25 16.68 -5.02 -15.23
CA ALA A 25 17.80 -4.12 -15.44
C ALA A 25 18.88 -4.53 -14.43
N SER A 26 20.10 -4.74 -14.92
CA SER A 26 21.26 -5.13 -14.12
C SER A 26 21.39 -4.17 -12.94
N ALA A 27 20.99 -4.62 -11.75
CA ALA A 27 21.23 -3.87 -10.53
C ALA A 27 22.75 -3.91 -10.32
N SER A 28 23.44 -2.84 -10.71
CA SER A 28 24.76 -2.56 -10.20
C SER A 28 24.64 -2.52 -8.69
N VAL A 29 25.20 -3.52 -8.03
CA VAL A 29 25.21 -3.60 -6.56
C VAL A 29 26.05 -2.43 -6.09
N ARG A 30 25.39 -1.36 -5.64
CA ARG A 30 26.07 -0.23 -5.01
C ARG A 30 26.63 -0.71 -3.66
N PRO A 31 27.88 -0.36 -3.31
CA PRO A 31 28.44 -0.71 -2.01
C PRO A 31 27.52 -0.20 -0.88
N VAL A 32 27.23 -1.09 0.08
CA VAL A 32 26.34 -0.80 1.22
C VAL A 32 26.97 0.23 2.17
N GLU A 33 28.30 0.37 2.12
CA GLU A 33 29.12 1.33 2.86
C GLU A 33 28.58 2.77 2.80
N HIS A 34 28.02 3.18 1.66
CA HIS A 34 27.45 4.52 1.50
C HIS A 34 26.06 4.70 2.17
N LEU A 35 25.42 3.61 2.61
CA LEU A 35 24.13 3.64 3.31
C LEU A 35 24.29 3.72 4.84
N GLU A 36 25.44 3.30 5.37
CA GLU A 36 25.71 3.30 6.82
C GLU A 36 25.48 4.68 7.47
N PRO A 37 25.88 5.82 6.86
CA PRO A 37 25.60 7.14 7.44
C PRO A 37 24.11 7.45 7.60
N ARG A 38 23.24 6.79 6.82
CA ARG A 38 21.77 6.95 6.89
C ARG A 38 21.09 5.82 7.67
N ALA A 39 21.83 4.83 8.16
CA ALA A 39 21.27 3.65 8.81
C ALA A 39 20.45 4.03 10.06
N VAL A 40 20.87 5.06 10.81
CA VAL A 40 20.15 5.55 11.99
C VAL A 40 18.79 6.13 11.62
N GLU A 41 18.75 6.98 10.59
CA GLU A 41 17.51 7.59 10.10
C GLU A 41 16.56 6.53 9.52
N ALA A 42 17.09 5.62 8.70
CA ALA A 42 16.34 4.50 8.14
C ALA A 42 15.78 3.59 9.26
N ALA A 43 16.57 3.25 10.27
CA ALA A 43 16.12 2.44 11.39
C ALA A 43 15.02 3.13 12.20
N ARG A 44 15.11 4.46 12.41
CA ARG A 44 14.06 5.24 13.06
C ARG A 44 12.76 5.18 12.26
N LEU A 45 12.82 5.43 10.95
CA LEU A 45 11.67 5.33 10.07
C LEU A 45 11.07 3.93 10.08
N LEU A 46 11.90 2.89 9.96
CA LEU A 46 11.44 1.50 9.97
C LEU A 46 10.78 1.12 11.31
N LYS A 47 11.30 1.59 12.45
CA LYS A 47 10.65 1.41 13.77
C LYS A 47 9.30 2.12 13.84
N LEU A 48 9.17 3.28 13.20
CA LEU A 48 7.88 3.96 13.06
C LEU A 48 6.94 3.17 12.14
N LEU A 49 7.42 2.56 11.07
CA LEU A 49 6.58 1.79 10.14
C LEU A 49 6.26 0.38 10.64
N ALA A 50 7.04 -0.19 11.55
CA ALA A 50 6.86 -1.53 12.11
C ALA A 50 5.68 -1.61 13.10
N ASN A 51 4.50 -1.18 12.66
CA ASN A 51 3.23 -1.29 13.37
C ASN A 51 2.12 -1.42 12.33
N GLU A 52 1.34 -2.50 12.44
CA GLU A 52 0.26 -2.84 11.52
C GLU A 52 -0.72 -1.68 11.29
N GLN A 53 -1.19 -1.04 12.37
CA GLN A 53 -2.19 0.02 12.28
C GLN A 53 -1.65 1.26 11.57
N ARG A 54 -0.38 1.63 11.82
CA ARG A 54 0.27 2.74 11.09
C ARG A 54 0.42 2.42 9.60
N LEU A 55 0.78 1.19 9.24
CA LEU A 55 0.84 0.79 7.82
C LEU A 55 -0.55 0.81 7.18
N THR A 56 -1.57 0.31 7.87
CA THR A 56 -2.97 0.37 7.38
C THR A 56 -3.39 1.81 7.11
N VAL A 57 -3.12 2.74 8.05
CA VAL A 57 -3.38 4.18 7.83
C VAL A 57 -2.67 4.69 6.58
N LEU A 58 -1.37 4.42 6.42
CA LEU A 58 -0.60 4.88 5.27
C LEU A 58 -1.11 4.29 3.95
N CYS A 59 -1.51 3.01 3.94
CA CYS A 59 -2.12 2.37 2.78
C CYS A 59 -3.45 3.02 2.41
N ARG A 60 -4.28 3.38 3.39
CA ARG A 60 -5.57 4.05 3.16
C ARG A 60 -5.42 5.50 2.71
N LEU A 61 -4.37 6.18 3.14
CA LEU A 61 -4.02 7.53 2.67
C LEU A 61 -3.25 7.52 1.34
N SER A 62 -2.86 6.35 0.84
CA SER A 62 -2.17 6.22 -0.44
C SER A 62 -3.13 6.51 -1.60
N GLY A 63 -3.10 7.74 -2.09
CA GLY A 63 -3.91 8.19 -3.23
C GLY A 63 -5.29 8.74 -2.88
N SER A 64 -5.62 8.89 -1.59
CA SER A 64 -6.86 9.51 -1.12
C SER A 64 -6.66 10.32 0.16
N GLU A 65 -7.36 11.44 0.28
CA GLU A 65 -7.51 12.17 1.53
C GLU A 65 -8.68 11.58 2.32
N LEU A 66 -8.49 11.32 3.62
CA LEU A 66 -9.50 10.74 4.50
C LEU A 66 -9.54 11.49 5.82
N SER A 67 -10.74 11.70 6.34
CA SER A 67 -10.94 12.22 7.69
C SER A 67 -10.51 11.21 8.75
N VAL A 68 -10.28 11.68 9.97
CA VAL A 68 -9.92 10.82 11.11
C VAL A 68 -11.05 9.83 11.43
N THR A 69 -12.30 10.22 11.20
CA THR A 69 -13.46 9.33 11.39
C THR A 69 -13.45 8.19 10.38
N GLU A 70 -13.28 8.51 9.09
CA GLU A 70 -13.20 7.50 8.01
C GLU A 70 -12.01 6.57 8.20
N LEU A 71 -10.84 7.10 8.59
CA LEU A 71 -9.68 6.26 8.91
C LEU A 71 -9.96 5.28 10.05
N GLY A 72 -10.72 5.73 11.05
CA GLY A 72 -11.16 4.91 12.19
C GLY A 72 -11.99 3.70 11.80
N GLU A 73 -12.67 3.71 10.65
CA GLU A 73 -13.44 2.55 10.18
C GLU A 73 -12.55 1.42 9.65
N TYR A 74 -11.33 1.73 9.23
CA TYR A 74 -10.38 0.78 8.65
C TYR A 74 -9.39 0.20 9.66
N VAL A 75 -9.24 0.85 10.80
CA VAL A 75 -8.29 0.47 11.85
C VAL A 75 -9.09 0.15 13.11
N ASN A 76 -8.87 -1.03 13.67
CA ASN A 76 -9.61 -1.49 14.86
C ASN A 76 -9.08 -0.82 16.13
N LEU A 77 -9.21 0.51 16.21
CA LEU A 77 -8.64 1.36 17.26
C LEU A 77 -9.67 2.34 17.79
N SER A 78 -9.48 2.75 19.03
CA SER A 78 -10.18 3.93 19.56
C SER A 78 -9.70 5.20 18.87
N GLN A 79 -10.54 6.23 18.85
CA GLN A 79 -10.19 7.57 18.34
C GLN A 79 -8.93 8.15 19.02
N SER A 80 -8.75 7.93 20.32
CA SER A 80 -7.54 8.36 21.04
C SER A 80 -6.30 7.63 20.53
N ALA A 81 -6.37 6.30 20.37
CA ALA A 81 -5.25 5.52 19.86
C ALA A 81 -4.90 5.89 18.41
N LEU A 82 -5.91 6.08 17.55
CA LEU A 82 -5.71 6.57 16.18
C LEU A 82 -5.06 7.95 16.16
N SER A 83 -5.54 8.90 16.97
CA SER A 83 -4.96 10.23 17.09
C SER A 83 -3.48 10.19 17.51
N GLN A 84 -3.12 9.30 18.45
CA GLN A 84 -1.72 9.10 18.85
C GLN A 84 -0.86 8.54 17.72
N HIS A 85 -1.38 7.60 16.92
CA HIS A 85 -0.67 7.11 15.75
C HIS A 85 -0.47 8.21 14.70
N LEU A 86 -1.52 8.98 14.40
CA LEU A 86 -1.45 10.11 13.47
C LEU A 86 -0.48 11.18 13.96
N ALA A 87 -0.43 11.47 15.26
CA ALA A 87 0.53 12.42 15.83
C ALA A 87 1.98 11.98 15.60
N LYS A 88 2.29 10.69 15.81
CA LYS A 88 3.62 10.13 15.54
C LYS A 88 3.97 10.20 14.05
N LEU A 89 3.03 9.85 13.17
CA LEU A 89 3.22 9.92 11.72
C LEU A 89 3.44 11.37 11.24
N ARG A 90 2.72 12.34 11.81
CA ARG A 90 2.94 13.78 11.53
C ARG A 90 4.30 14.26 12.01
N ALA A 91 4.74 13.84 13.19
CA ALA A 91 6.02 14.25 13.76
C ALA A 91 7.22 13.82 12.90
N ASP A 92 7.11 12.70 12.19
CA ASP A 92 8.11 12.21 11.24
C ASP A 92 7.78 12.58 9.77
N GLY A 93 6.82 13.46 9.53
CA GLY A 93 6.51 14.03 8.21
C GLY A 93 5.86 13.07 7.21
N LEU A 94 5.30 11.94 7.68
CA LEU A 94 4.69 10.93 6.78
C LEU A 94 3.25 11.24 6.40
N VAL A 95 2.55 12.07 7.18
CA VAL A 95 1.18 12.49 6.91
C VAL A 95 1.04 13.97 7.21
N ALA A 96 0.13 14.64 6.50
CA ALA A 96 -0.25 16.04 6.73
C ALA A 96 -1.73 16.12 7.12
N THR A 97 -2.13 17.26 7.67
CA THR A 97 -3.53 17.58 7.99
C THR A 97 -3.96 18.81 7.21
N ARG A 98 -5.25 18.86 6.85
CA ARG A 98 -5.90 19.99 6.22
C ARG A 98 -6.91 20.61 7.19
#